data_AF-A0A6L9YFR2-F1
#
_entry.id   AF-A0A6L9YFR2-F1
#
_cell.length_a   1.000
_cell.length_b   1.000
_cell.length_c   1.000
_cell.angle_alpha   90.00
_cell.angle_beta   90.00
_cell.angle_gamma   90.00
#
_symmetry.space_group_name_H-M   'P 1'
#
loop_
_entity.id
_entity.type
_entity.pdbx_description
1 polymer ?
#
loop_
_entity_poly.entity_id
_entity_poly.type
_entity_poly.pdbx_seq_one_letter_code
_entity_poly.pdbx_strand_id
1 'polypeptide(L)'
;MKGIVLGSLGTLLIATATTPVLASEIAANSTTSRNNIVEVKPFNLVYLGYQGYFAEQGIPSNAGFITAVKTKRITAKDLVASAIKRGRLSPETINDYTYLAHVNSQLSNLDRD
;
A
#
# COMPACT_ATOMS: atom_id res chain seq x y z
N MET A 1 6.60 -50.55 59.39
CA MET A 1 7.25 -50.64 58.06
C MET A 1 6.19 -50.24 57.03
N LYS A 2 6.51 -49.26 56.18
CA LYS A 2 5.54 -48.41 55.47
C LYS A 2 5.16 -49.05 54.13
N GLY A 3 3.86 -49.32 53.93
CA GLY A 3 3.32 -49.86 52.68
C GLY A 3 3.18 -48.78 51.60
N ILE A 4 3.53 -49.13 50.37
CA ILE A 4 3.68 -48.24 49.21
C ILE A 4 2.30 -47.98 48.59
N VAL A 5 1.99 -46.71 48.31
CA VAL A 5 0.78 -46.30 47.58
C VAL A 5 1.03 -46.48 46.08
N LEU A 6 0.33 -47.44 45.46
CA LEU A 6 0.25 -47.59 44.01
C LEU A 6 -0.75 -46.57 43.46
N GLY A 7 -0.25 -45.47 42.90
CA GLY A 7 -1.07 -44.48 42.18
C GLY A 7 -1.33 -44.95 40.75
N SER A 8 -2.59 -45.27 40.44
CA SER A 8 -3.04 -45.55 39.07
C SER A 8 -3.10 -44.24 38.26
N LEU A 9 -2.29 -44.17 37.21
CA LEU A 9 -2.21 -43.04 36.30
C LEU A 9 -3.43 -43.07 35.34
N GLY A 10 -4.50 -42.36 35.70
CA GLY A 10 -5.67 -42.22 34.85
C GLY A 10 -5.53 -41.05 33.89
N THR A 11 -5.28 -41.34 32.61
CA THR A 11 -5.36 -40.33 31.53
C THR A 11 -6.11 -40.92 30.35
N LEU A 12 -7.36 -40.48 30.11
CA LEU A 12 -7.80 -40.13 28.76
C LEU A 12 -9.16 -39.41 28.80
N LEU A 13 -9.10 -38.08 28.67
CA LEU A 13 -10.18 -37.30 28.08
C LEU A 13 -9.49 -36.37 27.08
N ILE A 14 -10.03 -36.26 25.87
CA ILE A 14 -10.66 -35.03 25.37
C ILE A 14 -11.06 -35.23 23.90
N ALA A 15 -12.37 -35.11 23.73
CA ALA A 15 -13.15 -34.47 22.67
C ALA A 15 -12.92 -34.80 21.19
N THR A 16 -14.01 -35.26 20.59
CA THR A 16 -14.31 -35.26 19.17
C THR A 16 -14.34 -33.83 18.61
N ALA A 17 -13.46 -33.52 17.66
CA ALA A 17 -13.59 -32.34 16.83
C ALA A 17 -14.30 -32.71 15.51
N THR A 18 -15.61 -32.47 15.42
CA THR A 18 -16.30 -32.35 14.14
C THR A 18 -16.22 -30.90 13.69
N THR A 19 -15.41 -30.59 12.69
CA THR A 19 -15.44 -29.26 12.06
C THR A 19 -16.48 -29.21 10.94
N PRO A 20 -17.27 -28.13 10.84
CA PRO A 20 -18.35 -28.02 9.87
C PRO A 20 -17.86 -27.43 8.53
N VAL A 21 -18.63 -27.78 7.49
CA VAL A 21 -19.18 -26.88 6.44
C VAL A 21 -18.26 -26.37 5.32
N LEU A 22 -18.58 -26.91 4.12
CA LEU A 22 -18.82 -26.29 2.80
C LEU A 22 -18.22 -24.90 2.53
N ALA A 23 -17.48 -24.78 1.42
CA ALA A 23 -17.61 -23.63 0.51
C ALA A 23 -17.10 -23.99 -0.89
N SER A 24 -17.95 -23.75 -1.89
CA SER A 24 -17.65 -23.90 -3.32
C SER A 24 -16.35 -23.21 -3.72
N GLU A 25 -15.64 -23.84 -4.64
CA GLU A 25 -14.59 -23.21 -5.43
C GLU A 25 -15.24 -22.14 -6.31
N ILE A 26 -15.38 -20.92 -5.78
CA ILE A 26 -15.65 -19.75 -6.60
C ILE A 26 -14.34 -19.50 -7.32
N ALA A 27 -14.25 -19.95 -8.57
CA ALA A 27 -13.27 -19.42 -9.51
C ALA A 27 -13.42 -17.90 -9.46
N ALA A 28 -12.46 -17.24 -8.83
CA ALA A 28 -12.38 -15.79 -8.81
C ALA A 28 -12.14 -15.37 -10.25
N ASN A 29 -13.23 -15.13 -10.99
CA ASN A 29 -13.19 -14.32 -12.18
C ASN A 29 -12.56 -13.01 -11.73
N SER A 30 -11.29 -12.83 -12.09
CA SER A 30 -10.58 -11.58 -11.92
C SER A 30 -11.19 -10.62 -12.94
N THR A 31 -12.47 -10.27 -12.74
CA THR A 31 -12.89 -8.92 -13.00
C THR A 31 -12.00 -8.09 -12.10
N THR A 32 -10.82 -7.73 -12.62
CA THR A 32 -10.07 -6.57 -12.19
C THR A 32 -11.14 -5.56 -11.86
N SER A 33 -11.32 -5.34 -10.56
CA SER A 33 -12.18 -4.30 -10.10
C SER A 33 -11.55 -3.09 -10.75
N ARG A 34 -12.13 -2.64 -11.86
CA ARG A 34 -11.93 -1.31 -12.38
C ARG A 34 -12.58 -0.45 -11.33
N ASN A 35 -11.94 -0.40 -10.15
CA ASN A 35 -11.97 0.71 -9.25
C ASN A 35 -11.92 1.89 -10.19
N ASN A 36 -12.90 2.78 -10.12
CA ASN A 36 -12.90 4.01 -10.88
C ASN A 36 -11.65 4.78 -10.42
N ILE A 37 -10.49 4.41 -10.98
CA ILE A 37 -9.21 5.02 -10.74
C ILE A 37 -9.37 6.34 -11.47
N VAL A 38 -9.70 7.36 -10.71
CA VAL A 38 -9.74 8.73 -11.20
C VAL A 38 -8.30 9.07 -11.54
N GLU A 39 -7.94 8.89 -12.80
CA GLU A 39 -6.60 9.15 -13.29
C GLU A 39 -6.24 10.60 -12.97
N VAL A 40 -5.34 10.75 -12.00
CA VAL A 40 -4.92 12.07 -11.54
C VAL A 40 -3.98 12.65 -12.59
N LYS A 41 -4.28 13.84 -13.10
CA LYS A 41 -3.37 14.53 -14.03
C LYS A 41 -2.02 14.83 -13.36
N PRO A 42 -0.90 14.83 -14.10
CA PRO A 42 0.44 15.07 -13.52
C PRO A 42 0.57 16.33 -12.65
N PHE A 43 0.00 17.46 -13.06
CA PHE A 43 -0.03 18.68 -12.26
C PHE A 43 -0.77 18.49 -10.93
N ASN A 44 -1.95 17.85 -10.97
CA ASN A 44 -2.73 17.56 -9.78
C ASN A 44 -1.98 16.63 -8.82
N LEU A 45 -1.21 15.67 -9.35
CA LEU A 45 -0.40 14.77 -8.55
C LEU A 45 0.67 15.54 -7.75
N VAL A 46 1.37 16.45 -8.42
CA VAL A 46 2.37 17.31 -7.77
C VAL A 46 1.72 18.23 -6.74
N TYR A 47 0.57 18.83 -7.07
CA TYR A 47 -0.18 19.66 -6.14
C TYR A 47 -0.62 18.89 -4.89
N LEU A 48 -1.11 17.66 -5.03
CA LEU A 48 -1.43 16.78 -3.89
C LEU A 48 -0.20 16.51 -3.02
N GLY A 49 0.96 16.25 -3.63
CA GLY A 49 2.22 16.11 -2.90
C GLY A 49 2.58 17.36 -2.11
N TYR A 50 2.52 18.53 -2.74
CA TYR A 50 2.75 19.81 -2.09
C TYR A 50 1.78 20.05 -0.91
N GLN A 51 0.49 19.73 -1.07
CA GLN A 51 -0.52 19.86 -0.02
C GLN A 51 -0.35 18.87 1.15
N GLY A 52 0.59 17.93 1.06
CA GLY A 52 0.82 16.93 2.11
C GLY A 52 -0.11 15.73 2.04
N TYR A 53 -0.78 15.51 0.91
CA TYR A 53 -1.58 14.31 0.70
C TYR A 53 -0.72 13.03 0.85
N PHE A 54 0.59 13.09 0.61
CA PHE A 54 1.47 11.93 0.74
C PHE A 54 2.30 11.88 2.04
N ALA A 55 1.89 12.62 3.08
CA ALA A 55 2.62 12.69 4.35
C ALA A 55 2.76 11.32 5.04
N GLU A 56 1.72 10.50 5.01
CA GLU A 56 1.76 9.12 5.54
C GLU A 56 2.70 8.19 4.76
N GLN A 57 3.08 8.57 3.54
CA GLN A 57 4.09 7.87 2.74
C GLN A 57 5.49 8.47 2.91
N GLY A 58 5.66 9.41 3.84
CA GLY A 58 6.94 10.04 4.15
C GLY A 58 7.31 11.20 3.23
N ILE A 59 6.38 11.67 2.39
CA ILE A 59 6.60 12.84 1.54
C ILE A 59 6.28 14.11 2.34
N PRO A 60 7.25 14.99 2.60
CA PRO A 60 7.00 16.24 3.31
C PRO A 60 6.10 17.16 2.49
N SER A 61 5.39 18.09 3.14
CA SER A 61 4.50 19.06 2.49
C SER A 61 5.13 20.46 2.38
N ASN A 62 4.48 21.36 1.64
CA ASN A 62 4.81 22.78 1.53
C ASN A 62 6.31 23.04 1.23
N ALA A 63 6.98 23.89 2.01
CA ALA A 63 8.40 24.18 1.85
C ALA A 63 9.30 22.94 1.98
N GLY A 64 8.90 21.97 2.79
CA GLY A 64 9.59 20.69 2.91
C GLY A 64 9.49 19.86 1.63
N PHE A 65 8.32 19.87 0.98
CA PHE A 65 8.13 19.25 -0.33
C PHE A 65 9.06 19.88 -1.37
N ILE A 66 9.05 21.21 -1.48
CA ILE A 66 9.90 21.94 -2.43
C ILE A 66 11.37 21.57 -2.20
N THR A 67 11.85 21.67 -0.96
CA THR A 67 13.24 21.33 -0.61
C THR A 67 13.59 19.90 -0.99
N ALA A 68 12.70 18.93 -0.73
CA ALA A 68 12.91 17.53 -1.07
C ALA A 68 12.95 17.29 -2.59
N VAL A 69 12.19 18.06 -3.38
CA VAL A 69 12.24 18.02 -4.84
C VAL A 69 13.53 18.65 -5.38
N LYS A 70 13.92 19.84 -4.88
CA LYS A 70 15.16 20.54 -5.26
C LYS A 70 16.40 19.67 -4.99
N THR A 71 16.43 19.00 -3.84
CA THR A 71 17.50 18.07 -3.43
C THR A 71 17.40 16.67 -4.04
N LYS A 72 16.43 16.43 -4.94
CA LYS A 72 16.17 15.12 -5.57
C LYS A 72 15.88 13.97 -4.59
N ARG A 73 15.52 14.29 -3.34
CA ARG A 73 15.07 13.31 -2.34
C ARG A 73 13.67 12.76 -2.67
N ILE A 74 12.86 13.54 -3.38
CA ILE A 74 11.56 13.12 -3.92
C ILE A 74 11.59 13.25 -5.43
N THR A 75 11.28 12.16 -6.12
CA THR A 75 11.24 12.05 -7.57
C THR A 75 9.80 11.87 -8.07
N ALA A 76 9.60 12.00 -9.38
CA ALA A 76 8.32 11.66 -10.02
C ALA A 76 7.87 10.22 -9.69
N LYS A 77 8.82 9.27 -9.63
CA LYS A 77 8.53 7.87 -9.32
C LYS A 77 8.02 7.69 -7.89
N ASP A 78 8.55 8.46 -6.93
CA ASP A 78 8.11 8.41 -5.53
C ASP A 78 6.69 8.95 -5.36
N LEU A 79 6.34 10.04 -6.07
CA LEU A 79 4.97 10.55 -6.09
C LEU A 79 4.00 9.56 -6.72
N VAL A 80 4.36 8.96 -7.87
CA VAL A 80 3.51 7.98 -8.55
C VAL A 80 3.31 6.75 -7.67
N ALA A 81 4.37 6.23 -7.06
CA ALA A 81 4.27 5.11 -6.11
C ALA A 81 3.37 5.44 -4.91
N SER A 82 3.47 6.65 -4.37
CA SER A 82 2.61 7.11 -3.27
C SER A 82 1.15 7.24 -3.70
N ALA A 83 0.88 7.73 -4.91
CA ALA A 83 -0.46 7.81 -5.46
C ALA A 83 -1.07 6.43 -5.77
N ILE A 84 -0.29 5.48 -6.26
CA ILE A 84 -0.72 4.08 -6.44
C ILE A 84 -1.10 3.48 -5.09
N LYS A 85 -0.26 3.66 -4.05
CA LYS A 85 -0.55 3.19 -2.69
C LYS A 85 -1.85 3.78 -2.13
N ARG A 86 -2.19 5.00 -2.53
CA ARG A 86 -3.45 5.69 -2.16
C ARG A 86 -4.63 5.40 -3.10
N GLY A 87 -4.46 4.50 -4.09
CA GLY A 87 -5.51 4.13 -5.05
C GLY A 87 -5.90 5.25 -6.00
N ARG A 88 -5.03 6.24 -6.21
CA ARG A 88 -5.26 7.41 -7.08
C ARG A 88 -4.73 7.20 -8.50
N LEU A 89 -3.79 6.28 -8.67
CA LEU A 89 -3.26 5.86 -9.95
C LEU A 89 -3.27 4.34 -10.01
N SER A 90 -3.32 3.82 -11.24
CA SER A 90 -3.23 2.41 -11.46
C SER A 90 -1.78 1.93 -11.34
N PRO A 91 -1.55 0.68 -10.91
CA PRO A 91 -0.19 0.17 -10.74
C PRO A 91 0.68 0.28 -12.00
N GLU A 92 0.07 0.15 -13.18
CA GLU A 92 0.76 0.27 -14.47
C GLU A 92 1.32 1.66 -14.75
N THR A 93 0.79 2.73 -14.12
CA THR A 93 1.30 4.11 -14.30
C THR A 93 2.76 4.26 -13.86
N ILE A 94 3.27 3.38 -12.99
CA ILE A 94 4.69 3.41 -12.58
C ILE A 94 5.67 3.16 -13.75
N ASN A 95 5.18 2.56 -14.85
CA ASN A 95 5.95 2.28 -16.06
C ASN A 95 5.55 3.17 -17.25
N ASP A 96 4.62 4.12 -17.05
CA ASP A 96 4.25 5.09 -18.08
C ASP A 96 5.30 6.22 -18.13
N TYR A 97 6.25 6.09 -19.06
CA TYR A 97 7.31 7.06 -19.25
C TYR A 97 6.80 8.46 -19.61
N THR A 98 5.69 8.54 -20.35
CA THR A 98 5.10 9.83 -20.75
C THR A 98 4.53 10.52 -19.51
N TYR A 99 3.75 9.79 -18.70
CA TYR A 99 3.22 10.31 -17.45
C TYR A 99 4.33 10.76 -16.50
N LEU A 100 5.34 9.91 -16.29
CA LEU A 100 6.50 10.24 -15.44
C LEU A 100 7.26 11.47 -15.92
N ALA A 101 7.45 11.62 -17.24
CA ALA A 101 8.09 12.80 -17.82
C ALA A 101 7.27 14.08 -17.56
N HIS A 102 5.94 14.00 -17.68
CA HIS A 102 5.07 15.13 -17.34
C HIS A 102 5.14 15.48 -15.85
N VAL A 103 5.11 14.50 -14.94
CA VAL A 103 5.26 14.75 -13.49
C VAL A 103 6.63 15.40 -13.23
N ASN A 104 7.70 14.89 -13.83
CA ASN A 104 9.04 15.45 -13.66
C ASN A 104 9.16 16.90 -14.17
N SER A 105 8.49 17.22 -15.29
CA SER A 105 8.40 18.59 -15.79
C SER A 105 7.70 19.52 -14.79
N GLN A 106 6.58 19.07 -14.20
CA GLN A 106 5.88 19.83 -13.15
C GLN A 106 6.75 20.01 -11.89
N LEU A 107 7.46 18.98 -11.45
CA LEU A 107 8.39 19.07 -10.33
C LEU A 107 9.56 20.03 -10.60
N SER A 108 10.06 20.07 -11.84
CA SER A 108 11.17 20.94 -12.24
C SER A 108 10.75 22.41 -12.30
N ASN A 109 9.47 22.71 -12.50
CA ASN A 109 8.97 24.08 -12.41
C ASN A 109 9.03 24.62 -10.97
N LEU A 110 8.78 23.78 -9.96
CA LEU A 110 8.92 24.14 -8.55
C LEU A 110 10.38 24.41 -8.13
N ASP A 111 11.35 23.91 -8.91
CA ASP A 111 12.77 24.17 -8.66
C ASP A 111 13.19 25.58 -9.12
N ARG A 112 12.48 26.12 -10.13
CA ARG A 112 12.83 27.36 -10.83
C ARG A 112 12.27 28.62 -10.19
N ASP A 113 11.30 28.48 -9.27
CA ASP A 113 10.78 29.54 -8.40
C ASP A 113 11.56 29.58 -7.06
#